data_AF-A0A2P5C4P6-F1
#
_entry.id   AF-A0A2P5C4P6-F1
#
_cell.length_a   1.000
_cell.length_b   1.000
_cell.length_c   1.000
_cell.angle_alpha   90.00
_cell.angle_beta   90.00
_cell.angle_gamma   90.00
#
_symmetry.space_group_name_H-M   'P 1'
#
loop_
_entity.id
_entity.type
_entity.pdbx_description
1 polymer ?
#
loop_
_entity_poly.entity_id
_entity_poly.type
_entity_poly.pdbx_seq_one_letter_code
_entity_poly.pdbx_strand_id
1 'polypeptide(L)'
;MEAAKAYTVTKWEHFMNFLDNEDLGVCHYLASNEVANEKWEQCHFIARKYSIMTSNNSKSFNAVDFKLRKFPIRKLLEFSRGRMQQWFYKRHVATAGMFNILATNVEKQLVDIHAAQL
;
A
#
# COMPACT_ATOMS: atom_id res chain seq x y z
N MET A 1 7.80 8.68 -11.41
CA MET A 1 7.35 7.73 -12.43
C MET A 1 5.85 7.57 -12.36
N GLU A 2 5.15 8.13 -13.34
CA GLU A 2 3.72 7.84 -13.54
C GLU A 2 3.51 6.45 -14.10
N ALA A 3 4.51 5.91 -14.83
CA ALA A 3 4.63 4.51 -15.22
C ALA A 3 4.30 3.59 -14.03
N ALA A 4 5.10 3.63 -12.94
CA ALA A 4 4.97 2.82 -11.71
C ALA A 4 3.60 2.80 -11.00
N LYS A 5 2.65 3.62 -11.44
CA LYS A 5 1.30 3.74 -10.89
C LYS A 5 0.24 3.34 -11.93
N ALA A 6 0.62 2.71 -13.02
CA ALA A 6 -0.29 2.31 -14.06
C ALA A 6 -1.04 1.05 -13.62
N TYR A 7 -2.36 1.19 -13.53
CA TYR A 7 -3.23 0.09 -13.15
C TYR A 7 -3.55 -0.85 -14.33
N THR A 8 -3.27 -0.42 -15.56
CA THR A 8 -3.48 -1.18 -16.79
C THR A 8 -2.20 -1.22 -17.62
N VAL A 9 -2.00 -2.32 -18.34
CA VAL A 9 -0.85 -2.50 -19.24
C VAL A 9 -0.83 -1.40 -20.31
N THR A 10 -1.99 -1.01 -20.85
CA THR A 10 -2.11 0.08 -21.84
C THR A 10 -1.60 1.43 -21.35
N LYS A 11 -1.87 1.77 -20.08
CA LYS A 11 -1.39 3.01 -19.47
C LYS A 11 0.11 2.95 -19.19
N TRP A 12 0.61 1.78 -18.82
CA TRP A 12 2.03 1.53 -18.64
C TRP A 12 2.80 1.68 -19.97
N GLU A 13 2.32 1.04 -21.04
CA GLU A 13 2.88 1.15 -22.39
C GLU A 13 2.94 2.60 -22.87
N HIS A 14 1.88 3.38 -22.63
CA HIS A 14 1.88 4.81 -22.95
C HIS A 14 3.01 5.57 -22.24
N PHE A 15 3.24 5.29 -20.96
CA PHE A 15 4.31 5.95 -20.22
C PHE A 15 5.71 5.43 -20.57
N MET A 16 5.86 4.15 -20.91
CA MET A 16 7.15 3.63 -21.39
C MET A 16 7.52 4.26 -22.73
N ASN A 17 6.56 4.37 -23.66
CA ASN A 17 6.76 5.08 -24.92
C ASN A 17 7.08 6.57 -24.69
N PHE A 18 6.42 7.22 -23.73
CA PHE A 18 6.77 8.60 -23.36
C PHE A 18 8.21 8.71 -22.83
N LEU A 19 8.62 7.80 -21.95
CA LEU A 19 9.98 7.76 -21.39
C LEU A 19 11.03 7.45 -22.46
N ASP A 20 10.75 6.55 -23.40
CA ASP A 20 11.62 6.25 -24.55
C ASP A 20 11.85 7.46 -25.45
N ASN A 21 10.85 8.33 -25.60
CA ASN A 21 10.96 9.56 -26.37
C ASN A 21 11.80 10.64 -25.66
N GLU A 22 11.85 10.62 -24.33
CA GLU A 22 12.60 11.59 -23.52
C GLU A 22 14.06 11.15 -23.30
N ASP A 23 14.27 9.89 -22.90
CA ASP A 23 15.60 9.31 -22.67
C ASP A 23 15.56 7.77 -22.74
N LEU A 24 16.15 7.23 -23.81
CA LEU A 24 16.30 5.79 -24.05
C LEU A 24 17.04 5.05 -22.92
N GLY A 25 17.91 5.74 -22.17
CA GLY A 25 18.67 5.16 -21.06
C GLY A 25 17.78 4.79 -19.86
N VAL A 26 16.67 5.50 -19.67
CA VAL A 26 15.76 5.28 -18.54
C VAL A 26 15.00 3.96 -18.71
N CYS A 27 14.47 3.70 -19.89
CA CYS A 27 13.78 2.44 -20.17
C CYS A 27 14.75 1.25 -20.16
N HIS A 28 15.97 1.42 -20.66
CA HIS A 28 16.99 0.37 -20.55
C HIS A 28 17.35 0.06 -19.08
N TYR A 29 17.48 1.08 -18.23
CA TYR A 29 17.71 0.89 -16.79
C TYR A 29 16.52 0.19 -16.11
N LEU A 30 15.30 0.59 -16.44
CA LEU A 30 14.08 -0.02 -15.90
C LEU A 30 13.82 -1.45 -16.40
N ALA A 31 14.15 -1.73 -17.65
CA ALA A 31 14.04 -3.05 -18.26
C ALA A 31 15.23 -3.95 -17.90
N SER A 32 16.33 -3.40 -17.38
CA SER A 32 17.45 -4.20 -16.89
C SER A 32 16.97 -5.14 -15.80
N ASN A 33 17.48 -6.38 -15.81
CA ASN A 33 17.05 -7.48 -14.93
C ASN A 33 17.11 -7.18 -13.42
N GLU A 34 17.71 -6.06 -13.00
CA GLU A 34 17.76 -5.63 -11.60
C GLU A 34 16.37 -5.18 -11.09
N VAL A 35 15.57 -4.53 -11.94
CA VAL A 35 14.28 -3.92 -11.59
C VAL A 35 13.15 -4.49 -12.44
N ALA A 36 12.95 -5.82 -12.37
CA ALA A 36 11.85 -6.50 -13.08
C ALA A 36 10.50 -5.76 -12.92
N ASN A 37 9.74 -5.61 -14.01
CA ASN A 37 8.48 -4.83 -14.06
C ASN A 37 7.50 -5.22 -12.94
N GLU A 38 7.43 -6.50 -12.60
CA GLU A 38 6.60 -7.02 -11.51
C GLU A 38 6.96 -6.45 -10.12
N LYS A 39 8.18 -5.92 -9.94
CA LYS A 39 8.66 -5.35 -8.68
C LYS A 39 8.22 -3.90 -8.48
N TRP A 40 7.97 -3.15 -9.55
CA TRP A 40 7.75 -1.70 -9.48
C TRP A 40 6.49 -1.23 -10.19
N GLU A 41 5.95 -2.03 -11.12
CA GLU A 41 4.73 -1.73 -11.86
C GLU A 41 3.54 -2.50 -11.32
N GLN A 42 2.40 -1.80 -11.18
CA GLN A 42 1.22 -2.41 -10.59
C GLN A 42 0.46 -3.30 -11.59
N CYS A 43 0.43 -2.96 -12.88
CA CYS A 43 -0.26 -3.76 -13.89
C CYS A 43 0.40 -5.12 -14.19
N HIS A 44 1.70 -5.26 -13.93
CA HIS A 44 2.44 -6.52 -14.08
C HIS A 44 2.49 -7.35 -12.81
N PHE A 45 1.92 -6.86 -11.70
CA PHE A 45 1.93 -7.57 -10.43
C PHE A 45 0.74 -8.55 -10.32
N ILE A 46 1.04 -9.83 -10.15
CA ILE A 46 0.06 -10.93 -10.25
C ILE A 46 -0.94 -10.98 -9.07
N ALA A 47 -0.62 -10.39 -7.91
CA ALA A 47 -1.47 -10.47 -6.71
C ALA A 47 -2.09 -9.13 -6.29
N ARG A 48 -3.18 -9.12 -5.51
CA ARG A 48 -3.67 -7.90 -4.84
C ARG A 48 -2.72 -7.50 -3.71
N LYS A 49 -1.60 -6.84 -4.03
CA LYS A 49 -0.76 -6.23 -2.99
C LYS A 49 -1.41 -4.93 -2.51
N TYR A 50 -1.83 -4.92 -1.26
CA TYR A 50 -1.59 -3.76 -0.41
C TYR A 50 -0.07 -3.66 -0.23
N SER A 51 0.64 -3.16 -1.24
CA SER A 51 2.10 -3.09 -1.18
C SER A 51 2.49 -2.25 0.05
N ILE A 52 3.36 -2.76 0.92
CA ILE A 52 3.97 -1.98 2.01
C ILE A 52 4.65 -0.71 1.46
N MET A 53 5.02 -0.73 0.18
CA MET A 53 5.60 0.37 -0.58
C MET A 53 4.56 1.32 -1.21
N THR A 54 3.26 1.10 -1.01
CA THR A 54 2.28 2.16 -1.27
C THR A 54 2.58 3.29 -0.30
N SER A 55 2.99 4.43 -0.86
CA SER A 55 3.29 5.66 -0.13
C SER A 55 2.17 6.14 0.79
N ASN A 56 1.01 5.47 0.86
CA ASN A 56 -0.08 5.84 1.73
C ASN A 56 0.28 5.74 3.21
N ASN A 57 1.04 4.72 3.63
CA ASN A 57 1.44 4.61 5.03
C ASN A 57 2.44 5.70 5.41
N SER A 58 3.49 5.91 4.62
CA SER A 58 4.46 6.98 4.88
C SER A 58 3.86 8.37 4.71
N LYS A 59 2.99 8.60 3.72
CA LYS A 59 2.30 9.89 3.53
C LYS A 59 1.28 10.19 4.63
N SER A 60 0.44 9.22 5.01
CA SER A 60 -0.53 9.43 6.10
C SER A 60 0.19 9.66 7.43
N PHE A 61 1.28 8.95 7.68
CA PHE A 61 2.13 9.18 8.84
C PHE A 61 2.80 10.55 8.79
N ASN A 62 3.40 10.91 7.65
CA ASN A 62 4.03 12.22 7.44
C ASN A 62 3.04 13.40 7.53
N ALA A 63 1.78 13.19 7.15
CA ALA A 63 0.70 14.17 7.25
C ALA A 63 0.32 14.43 8.71
N VAL A 64 0.27 13.37 9.53
CA VAL A 64 0.05 13.47 10.98
C VAL A 64 1.25 14.15 11.66
N ASP A 65 2.46 13.79 11.26
CA ASP A 65 3.70 14.24 11.91
C ASP A 65 4.21 15.59 11.42
N PHE A 66 3.53 16.23 10.47
CA PHE A 66 3.96 17.52 9.93
C PHE A 66 4.19 18.57 11.03
N LYS A 67 3.31 18.64 12.02
CA LYS A 67 3.46 19.57 13.16
C LYS A 67 4.49 19.09 14.19
N LEU A 68 4.75 17.77 14.23
CA LEU A 68 5.64 17.13 15.21
C LEU A 68 7.11 17.13 14.78
N ARG A 69 7.39 17.33 13.50
CA ARG A 69 8.75 17.51 12.96
C ARG A 69 9.51 18.71 13.53
N LYS A 70 8.82 19.67 14.15
CA LYS A 70 9.43 20.80 14.88
C LYS A 70 9.93 20.43 16.27
N PHE A 71 9.65 19.22 16.75
CA PHE A 71 10.04 18.75 18.08
C PHE A 71 11.29 17.88 18.00
N PRO A 72 12.04 17.74 19.12
CA PRO A 72 13.17 16.82 19.20
C PRO A 72 12.78 15.39 18.85
N ILE A 73 13.69 14.63 18.22
CA ILE A 73 13.50 13.24 17.77
C ILE A 73 12.85 12.37 18.86
N ARG A 74 13.26 12.55 20.13
CA ARG A 74 12.68 11.84 21.28
C ARG A 74 11.16 12.02 21.38
N LYS A 75 10.65 13.24 21.21
CA LYS A 75 9.20 13.53 21.28
C LYS A 75 8.43 12.89 20.13
N LEU A 76 9.03 12.84 18.94
CA LEU A 76 8.46 12.16 17.78
C LEU A 76 8.33 10.65 18.01
N LEU A 77 9.37 10.03 18.59
CA LEU A 77 9.35 8.59 18.91
C LEU A 77 8.29 8.26 19.97
N GLU A 78 8.18 9.08 21.03
CA GLU A 78 7.16 8.89 22.06
C GLU A 78 5.74 9.02 21.51
N PHE A 79 5.50 10.01 20.65
CA PHE A 79 4.22 10.18 19.97
C PHE A 79 3.87 8.97 19.09
N SER A 80 4.82 8.54 18.26
CA SER A 80 4.67 7.37 17.38
C SER A 80 4.34 6.11 18.18
N ARG A 81 5.08 5.90 19.28
CA ARG A 81 4.88 4.77 20.19
C ARG A 81 3.48 4.78 20.80
N GLY A 82 3.05 5.91 21.38
CA GLY A 82 1.73 6.03 22.00
C GLY A 82 0.58 5.78 21.02
N ARG A 83 0.71 6.30 19.78
CA ARG A 83 -0.28 6.11 18.70
C ARG A 83 -0.40 4.63 18.30
N MET A 84 0.74 3.97 18.06
CA MET A 84 0.76 2.56 17.71
C MET A 84 0.17 1.70 18.84
N GLN A 85 0.58 1.93 20.09
CA GLN A 85 0.04 1.22 21.25
C GLN A 85 -1.47 1.39 21.37
N GLN A 86 -1.99 2.61 21.22
CA GLN A 86 -3.44 2.85 21.27
C GLN A 86 -4.18 2.11 20.14
N TRP A 87 -3.65 2.11 18.92
CA TRP A 87 -4.25 1.40 17.79
C TRP A 87 -4.25 -0.12 17.97
N PHE A 88 -3.13 -0.69 18.43
CA PHE A 88 -3.06 -2.13 18.72
C PHE A 88 -4.00 -2.50 19.87
N TYR A 89 -4.05 -1.70 20.93
CA TYR A 89 -4.97 -1.93 22.04
C TYR A 89 -6.43 -1.92 21.59
N LYS A 90 -6.85 -0.90 20.81
CA LYS A 90 -8.21 -0.83 20.27
C LYS A 90 -8.56 -2.03 19.39
N ARG A 91 -7.63 -2.47 18.53
CA ARG A 91 -7.82 -3.67 17.71
C ARG A 91 -7.93 -4.93 18.56
N HIS A 92 -7.04 -5.11 19.52
CA HIS A 92 -7.06 -6.26 20.41
C HIS A 92 -8.39 -6.34 21.20
N VAL A 93 -8.86 -5.23 21.75
CA VAL A 93 -10.17 -5.17 22.43
C VAL A 93 -11.32 -5.49 21.48
N ALA A 94 -11.27 -4.98 20.25
CA ALA A 94 -12.30 -5.29 19.24
C ALA A 94 -12.31 -6.79 18.88
N THR A 95 -11.14 -7.42 18.72
CA THR A 95 -11.03 -8.85 18.39
C THR A 95 -11.35 -9.76 19.59
N ALA A 96 -11.05 -9.33 20.81
CA ALA A 96 -11.36 -10.11 22.01
C ALA A 96 -12.86 -10.33 22.22
N GLY A 97 -13.71 -9.46 21.65
CA GLY A 97 -15.17 -9.62 21.63
C GLY A 97 -15.71 -10.40 20.42
N MET A 98 -14.85 -10.89 19.52
CA MET A 98 -15.26 -11.65 18.32
C MET A 98 -15.14 -13.15 18.60
N PHE A 99 -16.23 -13.88 18.42
CA PHE A 99 -16.25 -15.35 18.53
C PHE A 99 -15.86 -16.04 17.22
N ASN A 100 -15.55 -15.23 16.22
CA ASN A 100 -15.54 -15.65 14.84
C ASN A 100 -14.08 -15.58 14.34
N ILE A 101 -13.66 -16.60 13.59
CA ILE A 101 -12.24 -16.78 13.20
C ILE A 101 -11.82 -15.71 12.18
N LEU A 102 -12.77 -15.19 11.41
CA LEU A 102 -12.50 -14.24 10.35
C LEU A 102 -12.94 -12.82 10.78
N ALA A 103 -12.39 -11.81 10.11
CA ALA A 103 -12.84 -10.44 10.32
C ALA A 103 -14.31 -10.27 9.93
N THR A 104 -15.08 -9.47 10.66
CA THR A 104 -16.53 -9.33 10.50
C THR A 104 -16.96 -9.01 9.07
N ASN A 105 -16.16 -8.23 8.35
CA ASN A 105 -16.42 -7.89 6.96
C ASN A 105 -16.27 -9.10 6.02
N VAL A 106 -15.28 -9.96 6.27
CA VAL A 106 -15.02 -11.16 5.46
C VAL A 106 -16.09 -12.22 5.76
N GLU A 107 -16.50 -12.35 7.01
CA GLU A 107 -17.57 -13.28 7.38
C GLU A 107 -18.90 -12.88 6.79
N LYS A 108 -19.23 -11.59 6.85
CA LYS A 108 -20.44 -11.09 6.21
C LYS A 108 -20.42 -11.39 4.71
N GLN A 109 -19.28 -11.19 4.03
CA GLN A 109 -19.14 -11.54 2.62
C GLN A 109 -19.32 -13.05 2.37
N LEU A 110 -18.77 -13.92 3.23
CA LEU A 110 -18.96 -15.36 3.12
C LEU A 110 -20.42 -15.77 3.30
N VAL A 111 -21.12 -15.17 4.28
CA VAL A 111 -22.55 -15.39 4.52
C VAL A 111 -23.37 -14.93 3.32
N ASP A 112 -23.09 -13.74 2.78
CA ASP A 112 -23.78 -13.19 1.62
C ASP A 112 -23.58 -14.07 0.37
N ILE A 113 -22.35 -14.58 0.15
CA ILE A 113 -22.06 -15.51 -0.96
C ILE A 113 -22.83 -16.82 -0.77
N HIS A 114 -22.83 -17.40 0.43
CA HIS A 114 -23.54 -18.64 0.71
C HIS A 114 -25.05 -18.50 0.55
N ALA A 115 -25.62 -17.38 1.01
CA ALA A 115 -27.04 -17.08 0.88
C ALA A 115 -27.48 -16.85 -0.57
N ALA A 116 -26.59 -16.38 -1.45
CA ALA A 116 -26.87 -16.20 -2.88
C ALA A 116 -26.77 -17.50 -3.71
N GLN A 117 -26.35 -18.61 -3.11
CA GLN A 117 -26.24 -19.93 -3.75
C GLN A 117 -27.42 -20.86 -3.40
N LEU A 118 -28.35 -20.40 -2.56
CA LEU A 118 -29.64 -21.04 -2.24
C LEU A 118 -30.78 -20.33 -2.97
#